data_AF-A0A960ANG0-F1
#
_entry.id   AF-A0A960ANG0-F1
#
_cell.length_a   1.000
_cell.length_b   1.000
_cell.length_c   1.000
_cell.angle_alpha   90.00
_cell.angle_beta   90.00
_cell.angle_gamma   90.00
#
_symmetry.space_group_name_H-M   'P 1'
#
loop_
_entity.id
_entity.type
_entity.pdbx_description
1 polymer ?
#
loop_
_entity_poly.entity_id
_entity_poly.type
_entity_poly.pdbx_seq_one_letter_code
_entity_poly.pdbx_strand_id
1 'polypeptide(L)'
;LRRQAAGQEAPGSSHELIAESLRDPELVAGADPEIAQPVLTLAQILDRAREAVADRRSTVWILDQVWRATDWPRRLRRDALGGGRHAREANQALDAVMELFDQAEQMDRAFESVRSVAQFLEQLDQQVIPAAPDLQKGWNRQAVRLVTAHRAKGSQWPLVVVAGVQEGLWPDLRARGRLLTGQPDPGWREQQALEERR
;
A
#
# COMPACT_ATOMS: atom_id res chain seq x y z
N LEU A 1 16.46 -23.11 -11.96
CA LEU A 1 16.86 -21.70 -11.69
C LEU A 1 18.24 -21.59 -11.02
N ARG A 2 18.40 -21.59 -9.68
CA ARG A 2 19.74 -21.50 -9.04
C ARG A 2 20.76 -22.56 -9.48
N ARG A 3 20.29 -23.79 -9.73
CA ARG A 3 21.15 -24.91 -10.15
C ARG A 3 21.61 -24.82 -11.61
N GLN A 4 20.98 -23.97 -12.43
CA GLN A 4 21.29 -23.77 -13.85
C GLN A 4 22.14 -22.52 -14.10
N ALA A 5 22.05 -21.51 -13.22
CA ALA A 5 22.88 -20.30 -13.27
C ALA A 5 24.31 -20.50 -12.72
N ALA A 6 24.77 -21.74 -12.55
CA ALA A 6 26.05 -22.07 -11.91
C ALA A 6 27.30 -21.73 -12.76
N GLY A 7 27.15 -20.95 -13.84
CA GLY A 7 28.24 -20.51 -14.73
C GLY A 7 28.44 -19.00 -14.83
N GLN A 8 27.61 -18.17 -14.19
CA GLN A 8 27.77 -16.71 -14.16
C GLN A 8 27.67 -16.22 -12.70
N GLU A 9 28.34 -15.08 -12.42
CA GLU A 9 28.50 -14.45 -11.11
C GLU A 9 27.26 -14.57 -10.22
N ALA A 10 27.50 -14.84 -8.92
CA ALA A 10 26.53 -15.14 -7.86
C ALA A 10 25.04 -14.98 -8.26
N PRO A 11 24.29 -16.08 -8.42
CA PRO A 11 22.92 -16.01 -8.92
C PRO A 11 22.09 -15.07 -8.03
N GLY A 12 21.42 -14.12 -8.66
CA GLY A 12 20.55 -13.14 -7.99
C GLY A 12 19.56 -13.78 -7.02
N SER A 13 18.97 -12.96 -6.17
CA SER A 13 17.92 -13.39 -5.26
C SER A 13 16.80 -14.12 -6.03
N SER A 14 16.09 -15.03 -5.37
CA SER A 14 15.07 -15.86 -6.05
C SER A 14 13.99 -15.03 -6.74
N HIS A 15 13.67 -13.85 -6.22
CA HIS A 15 12.70 -12.94 -6.84
C HIS A 15 13.26 -12.24 -8.09
N GLU A 16 14.55 -11.88 -8.10
CA GLU A 16 15.21 -11.30 -9.28
C GLU A 16 15.24 -12.30 -10.43
N LEU A 17 15.62 -13.56 -10.15
CA LEU A 17 15.63 -14.61 -11.17
C LEU A 17 14.24 -14.90 -11.74
N ILE A 18 13.20 -14.83 -10.90
CA ILE A 18 11.81 -14.96 -11.38
C ILE A 18 11.43 -13.74 -12.22
N ALA A 19 11.73 -12.53 -11.77
CA ALA A 19 11.43 -11.30 -12.50
C ALA A 19 12.18 -11.22 -13.84
N GLU A 20 13.39 -11.77 -13.91
CA GLU A 20 14.17 -11.91 -15.15
C GLU A 20 13.54 -12.95 -16.08
N SER A 21 13.16 -14.12 -15.56
CA SER A 21 12.45 -15.15 -16.35
C SER A 21 11.08 -14.73 -16.87
N LEU A 22 10.45 -13.73 -16.24
CA LEU A 22 9.21 -13.13 -16.76
C LEU A 22 9.46 -12.14 -17.91
N ARG A 23 10.68 -11.59 -18.02
CA ARG A 23 11.10 -10.73 -19.14
C ARG A 23 11.66 -11.54 -20.30
N ASP A 24 12.34 -12.64 -19.98
CA ASP A 24 12.90 -13.58 -20.94
C ASP A 24 12.43 -15.02 -20.61
N PRO A 25 11.31 -15.45 -21.23
CA PRO A 25 10.77 -16.79 -21.06
C PRO A 25 11.72 -17.92 -21.52
N GLU A 26 12.75 -17.65 -22.31
CA GLU A 26 13.70 -18.67 -22.73
C GLU A 26 14.56 -19.17 -21.56
N LEU A 27 14.73 -18.34 -20.52
CA LEU A 27 15.45 -18.70 -19.30
C LEU A 27 14.80 -19.86 -18.51
N VAL A 28 13.51 -20.11 -18.72
CA VAL A 28 12.78 -21.24 -18.10
C VAL A 28 12.66 -22.46 -19.02
N ALA A 29 13.13 -22.39 -20.27
CA ALA A 29 12.98 -23.48 -21.25
C ALA A 29 13.69 -24.79 -20.84
N GLY A 30 14.73 -24.71 -19.99
CA GLY A 30 15.41 -25.88 -19.44
C GLY A 30 14.93 -26.31 -18.05
N ALA A 31 13.96 -25.62 -17.45
CA ALA A 31 13.47 -25.93 -16.10
C ALA A 31 12.41 -27.05 -16.13
N ASP A 32 12.10 -27.60 -14.95
CA ASP A 32 11.01 -28.53 -14.77
C ASP A 32 9.68 -27.90 -15.24
N PRO A 33 8.89 -28.57 -16.11
CA PRO A 33 7.59 -28.06 -16.56
C PRO A 33 6.65 -27.62 -15.43
N GLU A 34 6.67 -28.28 -14.26
CA GLU A 34 5.82 -27.88 -13.13
C GLU A 34 6.17 -26.49 -12.59
N ILE A 35 7.44 -26.09 -12.71
CA ILE A 35 7.96 -24.80 -12.25
C ILE A 35 7.92 -23.76 -13.37
N ALA A 36 8.17 -24.18 -14.61
CA ALA A 36 8.17 -23.30 -15.77
C ALA A 36 6.76 -22.84 -16.15
N GLN A 37 5.75 -23.73 -16.09
CA GLN A 37 4.41 -23.44 -16.59
C GLN A 37 3.73 -22.24 -15.90
N PRO A 38 3.80 -22.07 -14.57
CA PRO A 38 3.25 -20.87 -13.91
C PRO A 38 3.96 -19.58 -14.34
N VAL A 39 5.28 -19.62 -14.51
CA VAL A 39 6.08 -18.47 -14.95
C VAL A 39 5.71 -18.09 -16.39
N LEU A 40 5.63 -19.06 -17.29
CA LEU A 40 5.23 -18.84 -18.68
C LEU A 40 3.79 -18.29 -18.78
N THR A 41 2.88 -18.81 -17.96
CA THR A 41 1.50 -18.33 -17.91
C THR A 41 1.45 -16.88 -17.44
N LEU A 42 2.22 -16.53 -16.40
CA LEU A 42 2.31 -15.16 -15.90
C LEU A 42 2.96 -14.22 -16.93
N ALA A 43 4.02 -14.66 -17.62
CA ALA A 43 4.64 -13.90 -18.70
C ALA A 43 3.63 -13.57 -19.81
N GLN A 44 2.85 -14.55 -20.26
CA GLN A 44 1.79 -14.34 -21.25
C GLN A 44 0.72 -13.34 -20.80
N ILE A 45 0.36 -13.34 -19.52
CA ILE A 45 -0.59 -12.35 -18.96
C ILE A 45 0.01 -10.95 -18.99
N LEU A 46 1.29 -10.82 -18.62
CA LEU A 46 2.00 -9.55 -18.62
C LEU A 46 2.23 -9.01 -20.05
N ASP A 47 2.48 -9.87 -21.03
CA ASP A 47 2.61 -9.48 -22.43
C ASP A 47 1.29 -8.91 -22.97
N ARG A 48 0.16 -9.57 -22.69
CA ARG A 48 -1.17 -9.02 -23.03
C ARG A 48 -1.46 -7.70 -22.33
N ALA A 49 -1.04 -7.56 -21.07
CA ALA A 49 -1.17 -6.30 -20.36
C ALA A 49 -0.32 -5.20 -21.01
N ARG A 50 0.89 -5.52 -21.47
CA ARG A 50 1.78 -4.59 -22.19
C ARG A 50 1.19 -4.15 -23.53
N GLU A 51 0.62 -5.08 -24.30
CA GLU A 51 -0.11 -4.77 -25.53
C GLU A 51 -1.28 -3.83 -25.25
N ALA A 52 -2.06 -4.10 -24.20
CA ALA A 52 -3.19 -3.26 -23.82
C ALA A 52 -2.76 -1.85 -23.38
N VAL A 53 -1.60 -1.70 -22.74
CA VAL A 53 -1.00 -0.39 -22.44
C VAL A 53 -0.62 0.33 -23.73
N ALA A 54 -0.01 -0.35 -24.69
CA ALA A 54 0.34 0.22 -25.99
C ALA A 54 -0.90 0.69 -26.78
N ASP A 55 -1.98 -0.07 -26.69
CA ASP A 55 -3.30 0.25 -27.27
C ASP A 55 -4.05 1.36 -26.51
N ARG A 56 -3.44 1.94 -25.47
CA ARG A 56 -4.04 2.98 -24.61
C ARG A 56 -5.40 2.57 -24.02
N ARG A 57 -5.55 1.28 -23.69
CA ARG A 57 -6.70 0.80 -22.92
C ARG A 57 -6.74 1.48 -21.55
N SER A 58 -7.92 1.53 -20.96
CA SER A 58 -8.10 2.12 -19.64
C SER A 58 -7.43 1.26 -18.56
N THR A 59 -6.97 1.89 -17.48
CA THR A 59 -6.28 1.22 -16.37
C THR A 59 -7.15 0.12 -15.76
N VAL A 60 -8.43 0.42 -15.57
CA VAL A 60 -9.44 -0.53 -15.06
C VAL A 60 -9.57 -1.75 -15.97
N TRP A 61 -9.54 -1.55 -17.29
CA TRP A 61 -9.65 -2.65 -18.25
C TRP A 61 -8.45 -3.58 -18.14
N ILE A 62 -7.24 -3.01 -18.03
CA ILE A 62 -5.99 -3.78 -17.89
C ILE A 62 -5.97 -4.55 -16.57
N LEU A 63 -6.38 -3.92 -15.46
CA LEU A 63 -6.51 -4.58 -14.17
C LEU A 63 -7.54 -5.72 -14.20
N ASP A 64 -8.70 -5.52 -14.82
CA ASP A 64 -9.73 -6.55 -14.98
C ASP A 64 -9.22 -7.75 -15.79
N GLN A 65 -8.46 -7.51 -16.86
CA GLN A 65 -7.83 -8.58 -17.65
C GLN A 65 -6.87 -9.42 -16.80
N VAL A 66 -5.96 -8.78 -16.06
CA VAL A 66 -5.00 -9.49 -15.21
C VAL A 66 -5.72 -10.26 -14.10
N TRP A 67 -6.70 -9.62 -13.46
CA TRP A 67 -7.52 -10.21 -12.41
C TRP A 67 -8.24 -11.48 -12.88
N ARG A 68 -8.85 -11.45 -14.07
CA ARG A 68 -9.59 -12.60 -14.64
C ARG A 68 -8.70 -13.67 -15.24
N ALA A 69 -7.47 -13.35 -15.62
CA ALA A 69 -6.55 -14.31 -16.22
C ALA A 69 -6.02 -15.35 -15.23
N THR A 70 -6.23 -15.15 -13.93
CA THR A 70 -5.80 -16.06 -12.86
C THR A 70 -6.99 -16.71 -12.15
N ASP A 71 -6.73 -17.79 -11.41
CA ASP A 71 -7.74 -18.41 -10.54
C ASP A 71 -7.87 -17.71 -9.17
N TRP A 72 -7.04 -16.70 -8.92
CA TRP A 72 -6.95 -15.98 -7.65
C TRP A 72 -8.28 -15.41 -7.16
N PRO A 73 -9.15 -14.81 -8.01
CA PRO A 73 -10.46 -14.30 -7.57
C PRO A 73 -11.34 -15.39 -6.96
N ARG A 74 -11.33 -16.59 -7.56
CA ARG A 74 -12.13 -17.74 -7.10
C ARG A 74 -11.59 -18.27 -5.78
N ARG A 75 -10.26 -18.38 -5.67
CA ARG A 75 -9.58 -18.80 -4.45
C ARG A 75 -9.84 -17.82 -3.30
N LEU A 76 -9.65 -16.53 -3.56
CA LEU A 76 -9.84 -15.49 -2.57
C LEU A 76 -11.28 -15.44 -2.06
N ARG A 77 -12.27 -15.56 -2.96
CA ARG A 77 -13.69 -15.69 -2.59
C ARG A 77 -13.96 -16.92 -1.72
N ARG A 78 -13.45 -18.09 -2.12
CA ARG A 78 -13.61 -19.33 -1.34
C ARG A 78 -13.04 -19.17 0.06
N ASP A 79 -11.84 -18.60 0.16
CA ASP A 79 -11.13 -18.46 1.43
C ASP A 79 -11.83 -17.41 2.32
N ALA A 80 -12.32 -16.31 1.74
CA ALA A 80 -13.09 -15.27 2.42
C ALA A 80 -14.44 -15.74 2.97
N LEU A 81 -15.12 -16.66 2.27
CA LEU A 81 -16.36 -17.30 2.71
C LEU A 81 -16.14 -18.37 3.78
N GLY A 82 -14.89 -18.74 4.04
CA GLY A 82 -14.52 -19.65 5.12
C GLY A 82 -14.63 -19.01 6.50
N GLY A 83 -14.02 -19.66 7.50
CA GLY A 83 -13.94 -19.17 8.87
C GLY A 83 -12.51 -18.92 9.35
N GLY A 84 -12.39 -18.23 10.48
CA GLY A 84 -11.11 -18.06 11.18
C GLY A 84 -10.19 -16.98 10.58
N ARG A 85 -8.88 -17.11 10.84
CA ARG A 85 -7.88 -16.09 10.48
C ARG A 85 -7.71 -15.93 8.97
N HIS A 86 -7.62 -17.05 8.24
CA HIS A 86 -7.49 -17.06 6.78
C HIS A 86 -8.64 -16.32 6.09
N ALA A 87 -9.89 -16.48 6.57
CA ALA A 87 -11.03 -15.77 6.02
C ALA A 87 -10.93 -14.25 6.23
N ARG A 88 -10.39 -13.80 7.36
CA ARG A 88 -10.17 -12.37 7.61
C ARG A 88 -9.11 -11.78 6.70
N GLU A 89 -8.00 -12.49 6.51
CA GLU A 89 -6.93 -12.09 5.58
C GLU A 89 -7.46 -12.01 4.14
N ALA A 90 -8.25 -13.00 3.73
CA ALA A 90 -8.86 -13.00 2.40
C ALA A 90 -9.87 -11.86 2.21
N ASN A 91 -10.69 -11.53 3.21
CA ASN A 91 -11.58 -10.38 3.16
C ASN A 91 -10.80 -9.06 3.08
N GLN A 92 -9.73 -8.91 3.86
CA GLN A 92 -8.88 -7.71 3.80
C GLN A 92 -8.20 -7.54 2.45
N ALA A 93 -7.72 -8.65 1.86
CA ALA A 93 -7.18 -8.64 0.52
C ALA A 93 -8.26 -8.27 -0.53
N LEU A 94 -9.51 -8.73 -0.38
CA LEU A 94 -10.63 -8.31 -1.24
C LEU A 94 -10.91 -6.81 -1.10
N ASP A 95 -10.93 -6.28 0.12
CA ASP A 95 -11.12 -4.85 0.37
C ASP A 95 -10.02 -4.02 -0.30
N ALA A 96 -8.76 -4.44 -0.18
CA ALA A 96 -7.64 -3.79 -0.86
C ALA A 96 -7.73 -3.84 -2.39
N VAL A 97 -8.20 -4.96 -2.95
CA VAL A 97 -8.44 -5.08 -4.40
C VAL A 97 -9.57 -4.15 -4.83
N MET A 98 -10.67 -4.06 -4.08
CA MET A 98 -11.77 -3.13 -4.39
C MET A 98 -11.28 -1.68 -4.38
N GLU A 99 -10.50 -1.29 -3.36
CA GLU A 99 -9.89 0.04 -3.29
C GLU A 99 -8.98 0.33 -4.48
N LEU A 100 -8.16 -0.65 -4.91
CA LEU A 100 -7.32 -0.53 -6.10
C LEU A 100 -8.15 -0.26 -7.37
N PHE A 101 -9.27 -0.98 -7.56
CA PHE A 101 -10.16 -0.76 -8.70
C PHE A 101 -10.85 0.60 -8.64
N ASP A 102 -11.33 1.02 -7.47
CA ASP A 102 -11.95 2.34 -7.27
C ASP A 102 -10.96 3.48 -7.63
N GLN A 103 -9.69 3.34 -7.21
CA GLN A 103 -8.63 4.29 -7.56
C GLN A 103 -8.35 4.31 -9.06
N ALA A 104 -8.29 3.13 -9.70
CA ALA A 104 -8.09 3.04 -11.15
C ALA A 104 -9.25 3.70 -11.92
N GLU A 105 -10.50 3.48 -11.50
CA GLU A 105 -11.68 4.11 -12.09
C GLU A 105 -11.67 5.63 -11.92
N GLN A 106 -11.25 6.11 -10.74
CA GLN A 106 -11.16 7.55 -10.48
C GLN A 106 -10.09 8.21 -11.36
N MET A 107 -8.97 7.52 -11.60
CA MET A 107 -7.91 8.03 -12.46
C MET A 107 -8.31 8.01 -13.94
N ASP A 108 -8.91 6.91 -14.42
CA ASP A 108 -9.40 6.81 -15.79
C ASP A 108 -10.45 7.89 -16.11
N ARG A 109 -11.28 8.27 -15.13
CA ARG A 109 -12.23 9.40 -15.23
C ARG A 109 -11.55 10.77 -15.24
N ALA A 110 -10.47 10.95 -14.48
CA ALA A 110 -9.80 12.24 -14.33
C ALA A 110 -8.92 12.59 -15.55
N PHE A 111 -8.35 11.60 -16.22
CA PHE A 111 -7.35 11.81 -17.28
C PHE A 111 -7.75 11.13 -18.59
N GLU A 112 -8.92 11.48 -19.12
CA GLU A 112 -9.50 10.86 -20.31
C GLU A 112 -8.60 11.03 -21.57
N SER A 113 -7.77 12.08 -21.62
CA SER A 113 -6.86 12.43 -22.73
C SER A 113 -5.42 11.92 -22.59
N VAL A 114 -4.98 11.55 -21.38
CA VAL A 114 -3.63 11.02 -21.09
C VAL A 114 -3.78 9.78 -20.20
N ARG A 115 -4.29 8.69 -20.77
CA ARG A 115 -4.40 7.40 -20.06
C ARG A 115 -3.01 6.81 -19.92
N SER A 116 -2.46 6.84 -18.71
CA SER A 116 -1.11 6.37 -18.41
C SER A 116 -1.16 5.43 -17.21
N VAL A 117 -1.11 4.13 -17.46
CA VAL A 117 -0.90 3.12 -16.41
C VAL A 117 0.41 3.41 -15.65
N ALA A 118 1.41 3.99 -16.30
CA ALA A 118 2.65 4.40 -15.63
C ALA A 118 2.40 5.47 -14.56
N GLN A 119 1.54 6.45 -14.83
CA GLN A 119 1.16 7.48 -13.87
C GLN A 119 0.34 6.89 -12.71
N PHE A 120 -0.52 5.89 -12.99
CA PHE A 120 -1.22 5.14 -11.94
C PHE A 120 -0.24 4.49 -10.97
N LEU A 121 0.76 3.78 -11.52
CA LEU A 121 1.76 3.08 -10.74
C LEU A 121 2.63 4.04 -9.94
N GLU A 122 3.00 5.18 -10.53
CA GLU A 122 3.72 6.24 -9.81
C GLU A 122 2.89 6.82 -8.67
N GLN A 123 1.60 7.06 -8.88
CA GLN A 123 0.69 7.55 -7.84
C GLN A 123 0.51 6.51 -6.73
N LEU A 124 0.44 5.21 -7.05
CA LEU A 124 0.39 4.14 -6.05
C LEU A 124 1.67 4.07 -5.23
N ASP A 125 2.84 4.22 -5.86
CA ASP A 125 4.13 4.21 -5.18
C ASP A 125 4.26 5.39 -4.20
N GLN A 126 3.76 6.57 -4.59
CA GLN A 126 3.71 7.76 -3.71
C GLN A 126 2.72 7.62 -2.54
N GLN A 127 1.68 6.79 -2.68
CA GLN A 127 0.73 6.52 -1.60
C GLN A 127 1.26 5.52 -0.57
N VAL A 128 2.38 4.85 -0.86
CA VAL A 128 3.08 4.01 0.12
C VAL A 128 3.68 4.95 1.17
N ILE A 129 2.89 5.32 2.18
CA ILE A 129 3.45 5.69 3.48
C ILE A 129 4.33 4.50 3.88
N PRO A 130 5.62 4.69 4.23
CA PRO A 130 6.47 3.60 4.70
C PRO A 130 5.80 2.92 5.90
N ALA A 131 5.03 1.87 5.62
CA ALA A 131 4.31 1.14 6.62
C ALA A 131 5.38 0.32 7.33
N ALA A 132 5.54 0.53 8.64
CA ALA A 132 6.13 -0.49 9.48
C ALA A 132 5.41 -1.82 9.16
N PRO A 133 6.14 -2.91 8.90
CA PRO A 133 5.51 -4.16 8.55
C PRO A 133 4.54 -4.57 9.67
N ASP A 134 3.30 -4.87 9.27
CA ASP A 134 2.33 -5.67 10.02
C ASP A 134 1.48 -4.97 11.13
N LEU A 135 0.77 -3.88 10.80
CA LEU A 135 -0.18 -3.25 11.74
C LEU A 135 -1.66 -3.22 11.31
N GLN A 136 -2.03 -3.71 10.12
CA GLN A 136 -3.44 -3.86 9.80
C GLN A 136 -4.00 -5.18 10.36
N LYS A 137 -4.03 -5.30 11.68
CA LYS A 137 -4.88 -6.30 12.34
C LYS A 137 -6.34 -5.86 12.17
N GLY A 138 -7.11 -6.67 11.43
CA GLY A 138 -8.52 -6.43 11.16
C GLY A 138 -9.31 -6.00 12.39
N TRP A 139 -10.19 -5.01 12.20
CA TRP A 139 -11.04 -4.44 13.24
C TRP A 139 -11.98 -5.51 13.79
N ASN A 140 -11.57 -6.19 14.87
CA ASN A 140 -12.45 -7.09 15.59
C ASN A 140 -13.60 -6.27 16.21
N ARG A 141 -14.86 -6.64 15.94
CA ARG A 141 -16.04 -6.00 16.55
C ARG A 141 -16.10 -6.20 18.07
N GLN A 142 -15.37 -7.16 18.62
CA GLN A 142 -15.15 -7.36 20.06
C GLN A 142 -13.67 -7.07 20.41
N ALA A 143 -13.27 -5.80 20.30
CA ALA A 143 -11.95 -5.36 20.71
C ALA A 143 -12.02 -4.04 21.49
N VAL A 144 -10.96 -3.80 22.27
CA VAL A 144 -10.71 -2.50 22.90
C VAL A 144 -10.50 -1.47 21.79
N ARG A 145 -11.29 -0.39 21.82
CA ARG A 145 -11.19 0.67 20.83
C ARG A 145 -10.23 1.75 21.32
N LEU A 146 -9.12 1.94 20.59
CA LEU A 146 -8.23 3.08 20.80
C LEU A 146 -8.71 4.24 19.93
N VAL A 147 -9.11 5.34 20.56
CA VAL A 147 -9.56 6.57 19.88
C VAL A 147 -8.83 7.77 20.44
N THR A 148 -8.69 8.81 19.63
CA THR A 148 -8.27 10.12 20.13
C THR A 148 -9.41 10.76 20.93
N ALA A 149 -9.07 11.63 21.88
CA ALA A 149 -10.05 12.33 22.72
C ALA A 149 -11.15 13.02 21.91
N HIS A 150 -10.78 13.63 20.78
CA HIS A 150 -11.70 14.28 19.86
C HIS A 150 -12.71 13.30 19.24
N ARG A 151 -12.25 12.10 18.86
CA ARG A 151 -13.12 11.06 18.27
C ARG A 151 -13.95 10.31 19.31
N ALA A 152 -13.67 10.46 20.60
CA ALA A 152 -14.48 9.86 21.67
C ALA A 152 -15.83 10.57 21.88
N LYS A 153 -15.96 11.83 21.42
CA LYS A 153 -17.19 12.61 21.58
C LYS A 153 -18.40 11.89 20.93
N GLY A 154 -19.50 11.78 21.67
CA GLY A 154 -20.76 11.18 21.19
C GLY A 154 -20.78 9.65 21.18
N SER A 155 -19.71 9.01 21.64
CA SER A 155 -19.67 7.56 21.86
C SER A 155 -19.79 7.23 23.35
N GLN A 156 -20.32 6.05 23.65
CA GLN A 156 -20.45 5.54 25.01
C GLN A 156 -19.83 4.15 25.13
N TRP A 157 -19.13 3.90 26.24
CA TRP A 157 -18.53 2.61 26.55
C TRP A 157 -18.73 2.26 28.03
N PRO A 158 -18.84 0.97 28.37
CA PRO A 158 -18.92 0.55 29.78
C PRO A 158 -17.65 0.84 30.60
N LEU A 159 -16.49 0.89 29.94
CA LEU A 159 -15.19 1.19 30.55
C LEU A 159 -14.38 2.09 29.62
N VAL A 160 -13.79 3.15 30.19
CA VAL A 160 -12.90 4.09 29.49
C VAL A 160 -11.62 4.22 30.29
N VAL A 161 -10.48 4.07 29.61
CA VAL A 161 -9.14 4.32 30.17
C VAL A 161 -8.53 5.47 29.39
N VAL A 162 -8.15 6.56 30.07
CA VAL A 162 -7.43 7.68 29.47
C VAL A 162 -5.94 7.49 29.76
N ALA A 163 -5.17 7.15 28.73
CA ALA A 163 -3.73 6.98 28.84
C ALA A 163 -2.98 8.30 28.61
N GLY A 164 -1.85 8.51 29.31
CA GLY A 164 -0.97 9.65 29.07
C GLY A 164 -1.43 10.99 29.66
N VAL A 165 -2.25 10.97 30.71
CA VAL A 165 -2.65 12.20 31.43
C VAL A 165 -1.51 12.64 32.34
N GLN A 166 -0.62 13.48 31.79
CA GLN A 166 0.53 14.04 32.50
C GLN A 166 0.48 15.57 32.44
N GLU A 167 0.84 16.22 33.54
CA GLU A 167 0.99 17.66 33.61
C GLU A 167 2.02 18.14 32.56
N GLY A 168 1.66 19.17 31.79
CA GLY A 168 2.49 19.70 30.70
C GLY A 168 2.37 18.99 29.35
N LEU A 169 1.72 17.83 29.27
CA LEU A 169 1.38 17.13 28.02
C LEU A 169 -0.14 17.13 27.77
N TRP A 170 -0.93 17.03 28.85
CA TRP A 170 -2.38 17.09 28.82
C TRP A 170 -2.90 18.00 29.95
N PRO A 171 -3.79 18.96 29.66
CA PRO A 171 -4.19 19.41 28.33
C PRO A 171 -3.00 20.07 27.62
N ASP A 172 -2.90 19.91 26.30
CA ASP A 172 -1.87 20.61 25.54
C ASP A 172 -2.20 22.11 25.50
N LEU A 173 -1.55 22.86 26.39
CA LEU A 173 -1.69 24.31 26.55
C LEU A 173 -0.73 25.09 25.64
N ARG A 174 0.08 24.42 24.81
CA ARG A 174 0.96 25.11 23.87
C ARG A 174 0.10 25.89 22.89
N ALA A 175 0.44 27.17 22.71
CA ALA A 175 -0.16 27.98 21.66
C ALA A 175 0.21 27.33 20.31
N ARG A 176 -0.76 26.71 19.65
CA ARG A 176 -0.58 26.29 18.25
C ARG A 176 -0.27 27.55 17.46
N GLY A 177 0.93 27.64 16.88
CA GLY A 177 1.34 28.75 16.03
C GLY A 177 0.26 29.05 15.00
N ARG A 178 -0.37 30.22 15.10
CA ARG A 178 -1.37 30.67 14.14
C ARG A 178 -0.61 31.20 12.93
N LEU A 179 -0.57 30.44 11.84
CA LEU A 179 0.00 30.86 10.55
C LEU A 179 -0.61 32.17 10.00
N LEU A 180 -1.81 32.56 10.46
CA LEU A 180 -2.54 33.73 9.97
C LEU A 180 -2.54 34.94 10.93
N THR A 181 -1.89 34.85 12.09
CA THR A 181 -1.67 36.04 12.93
C THR A 181 -0.17 36.18 13.13
N GLY A 182 0.46 37.00 12.28
CA GLY A 182 1.89 37.31 12.31
C GLY A 182 2.29 38.08 13.56
N GLN A 183 2.25 37.44 14.73
CA GLN A 183 2.78 37.98 15.96
C GLN A 183 4.00 37.15 16.34
N PRO A 184 5.22 37.68 16.18
CA PRO A 184 6.43 36.97 16.55
C PRO A 184 6.45 36.74 18.07
N ASP A 185 6.95 35.57 18.45
CA ASP A 185 7.17 35.15 19.83
C ASP A 185 7.90 36.25 20.62
N PRO A 186 7.37 36.78 21.75
CA PRO A 186 8.02 37.88 22.47
C PRO A 186 9.36 37.51 23.13
N GLY A 187 9.75 36.22 23.16
CA GLY A 187 10.93 35.75 23.87
C GLY A 187 12.30 36.08 23.25
N TRP A 188 12.40 36.49 21.98
CA TRP A 188 13.71 36.73 21.35
C TRP A 188 14.29 38.13 21.67
N ARG A 189 13.48 39.09 22.12
CA ARG A 189 13.95 40.45 22.48
C ARG A 189 14.71 40.48 23.81
N GLU A 190 14.42 39.57 24.73
CA GLU A 190 15.16 39.47 26.00
C GLU A 190 16.57 38.86 25.80
N GLN A 191 16.76 38.01 24.78
CA GLN A 191 18.06 37.43 24.46
C GLN A 191 19.00 38.44 23.78
N GLN A 192 18.48 39.31 22.89
CA GLN A 192 19.28 40.38 22.30
C GLN A 192 19.75 41.43 23.33
N ALA A 193 18.90 41.77 24.32
CA ALA A 193 19.28 42.72 25.36
C ALA A 193 20.35 42.18 26.33
N LEU A 194 20.48 40.86 26.45
CA LEU A 194 21.53 40.19 27.23
C LEU A 194 22.84 40.03 26.44
N GLU A 195 22.79 39.92 25.12
CA GLU A 195 23.99 39.91 24.26
C GLU A 195 24.57 41.30 24.03
N GLU A 196 23.76 42.36 23.95
CA GLU A 196 24.26 43.74 23.79
C GLU A 196 24.87 44.35 25.08
N ARG A 197 24.72 43.67 26.22
CA ARG A 197 25.29 44.10 27.53
C ARG A 197 26.54 43.32 27.93
N ARG A 198 27.15 42.56 27.02
CA ARG A 198 28.39 41.81 27.26
C ARG A 198 29.51 42.30 26.35
#